data_AF-A0AAE0KN17-F1
#
_entry.id   AF-A0AAE0KN17-F1
#
_cell.length_a   1.000
_cell.length_b   1.000
_cell.length_c   1.000
_cell.angle_alpha   90.00
_cell.angle_beta   90.00
_cell.angle_gamma   90.00
#
_symmetry.space_group_name_H-M   'P 1'
#
loop_
_entity.id
_entity.type
_entity.pdbx_description
1 polymer ?
#
loop_
_entity_poly.entity_id
_entity_poly.type
_entity_poly.pdbx_seq_one_letter_code
_entity_poly.pdbx_strand_id
1 'polypeptide(L)'
;MGRRSLLVGYIILCLGPSLFDHVLGDVSTFFTVRTGGPFEHFYCLPQPYQTKVDPSWNIEEGKVQFLRQESSSCRTETIEGGDATTGSSESSLVVADDFVFKAEDLERVSGAVALIQGSTCPFATWGYYIADYQLRVEKAVEAGAMGVVFVEVYANKLPQHMDQANTAVPTCILREPDFNRLKSSWLLDENNHPGFADFTGAYLYNMQDEPVPNPVITYFEVVDRLTFSIPALTATFNPSSTDAIEGHIVEANFSSACLQDSFESCIACWNGEVFLDREALAGKIAFFNFPHDVPGCFNYYYQWSILAQNVGAIGAVFGTSADYFYHVPGMYLVPELLTIPFFTIMRMHAETLSHLIATDPEDVMVKLPALVDSTGPTYFSDERSELGVSVLGQWELNEGITTEDVTFHCAAGQSTYNPANHPGVPYPDFDLQTGLDAGRLRFVTGHEYCTNRTTCARCLNLAAADQIDSYGVPLTGEVVVMVELDFVCYHSYTEYSSAASAAGAYGLIIINYEDIVYTMVHHLLNSEGA
;
A
#
# COMPACT_ATOMS: atom_id res chain seq x y z
N MET A 1 -18.60 -10.33 -70.51
CA MET A 1 -17.49 -10.70 -69.61
C MET A 1 -17.34 -9.59 -68.58
N GLY A 2 -17.98 -9.75 -67.43
CA GLY A 2 -17.97 -8.77 -66.33
C GLY A 2 -17.33 -9.40 -65.11
N ARG A 3 -16.28 -8.77 -64.57
CA ARG A 3 -15.70 -9.12 -63.28
C ARG A 3 -16.35 -8.24 -62.21
N ARG A 4 -17.03 -8.89 -61.27
CA ARG A 4 -17.50 -8.31 -60.01
C ARG A 4 -16.32 -8.27 -59.03
N SER A 5 -16.05 -7.10 -58.46
CA SER A 5 -15.17 -6.93 -57.31
C SER A 5 -15.98 -7.22 -56.04
N LEU A 6 -15.53 -8.19 -55.25
CA LEU A 6 -15.98 -8.39 -53.87
C LEU A 6 -15.37 -7.29 -53.00
N LEU A 7 -16.20 -6.47 -52.37
CA LEU A 7 -15.82 -5.65 -51.23
C LEU A 7 -16.02 -6.51 -49.97
N VAL A 8 -14.94 -6.86 -49.28
CA VAL A 8 -14.98 -7.46 -47.94
C VAL A 8 -15.00 -6.30 -46.96
N GLY A 9 -16.15 -6.07 -46.33
CA GLY A 9 -16.30 -5.12 -45.23
C GLY A 9 -15.87 -5.79 -43.93
N TYR A 10 -14.79 -5.29 -43.32
CA TYR A 10 -14.50 -5.54 -41.91
C TYR A 10 -15.43 -4.65 -41.07
N ILE A 11 -16.41 -5.26 -40.41
CA ILE A 11 -17.12 -4.63 -39.31
C ILE A 11 -16.20 -4.75 -38.09
N ILE A 12 -15.46 -3.68 -37.81
CA ILE A 12 -14.84 -3.50 -36.49
C ILE A 12 -15.99 -3.10 -35.57
N LEU A 13 -16.49 -4.05 -34.79
CA LEU A 13 -17.30 -3.76 -33.62
C LEU A 13 -16.39 -3.07 -32.60
N CYS A 14 -16.35 -1.73 -32.66
CA CYS A 14 -15.94 -0.93 -31.52
C CYS A 14 -16.98 -1.15 -30.42
N LEU A 15 -16.74 -2.12 -29.56
CA LEU A 15 -17.33 -2.13 -28.23
C LEU A 15 -16.81 -0.85 -27.55
N GLY A 16 -17.71 0.12 -27.38
CA GLY A 16 -17.36 1.41 -26.80
C GLY A 16 -16.85 1.23 -25.35
N PRO A 17 -15.90 2.06 -24.91
CA PRO A 17 -15.60 2.20 -23.50
C PRO A 17 -16.79 2.90 -22.85
N SER A 18 -17.73 2.14 -22.28
CA SER A 18 -18.87 2.75 -21.58
C SER A 18 -19.28 1.98 -20.31
N LEU A 19 -18.36 1.22 -19.72
CA LEU A 19 -18.58 0.51 -18.45
C LEU A 19 -17.46 0.73 -17.41
N PHE A 20 -16.41 1.48 -17.77
CA PHE A 20 -15.31 1.85 -16.86
C PHE A 20 -15.25 3.35 -16.53
N ASP A 21 -16.17 4.17 -17.07
CA ASP A 21 -16.27 5.62 -16.77
C ASP A 21 -17.01 5.92 -15.45
N HIS A 22 -17.16 4.94 -14.55
CA HIS A 22 -17.32 5.27 -13.14
C HIS A 22 -15.95 5.68 -12.59
N VAL A 23 -15.59 6.92 -12.94
CA VAL A 23 -14.70 7.79 -12.18
C VAL A 23 -14.93 7.50 -10.70
N LEU A 24 -13.84 7.31 -9.95
CA LEU A 24 -13.77 6.97 -8.52
C LEU A 24 -14.55 8.00 -7.66
N GLY A 25 -15.87 7.96 -7.72
CA GLY A 25 -16.77 8.72 -6.84
C GLY A 25 -16.74 8.11 -5.45
N ASP A 26 -16.96 8.95 -4.43
CA ASP A 26 -16.95 8.64 -2.99
C ASP A 26 -17.11 7.15 -2.68
N VAL A 27 -15.97 6.50 -2.47
CA VAL A 27 -15.80 5.05 -2.55
C VAL A 27 -16.13 4.37 -1.22
N SER A 28 -17.30 4.71 -0.70
CA SER A 28 -17.80 4.19 0.56
C SER A 28 -19.00 3.29 0.30
N THR A 29 -19.07 2.14 0.97
CA THR A 29 -20.26 1.30 0.92
C THR A 29 -21.16 1.64 2.09
N PHE A 30 -22.44 1.87 1.82
CA PHE A 30 -23.41 2.25 2.84
C PHE A 30 -24.78 1.67 2.53
N PHE A 31 -25.58 1.53 3.58
CA PHE A 31 -27.02 1.36 3.45
C PHE A 31 -27.73 2.56 4.06
N THR A 32 -28.95 2.82 3.59
CA THR A 32 -29.73 3.98 3.99
C THR A 32 -30.93 3.54 4.80
N VAL A 33 -31.17 4.19 5.94
CA VAL A 33 -32.32 3.91 6.80
C VAL A 33 -33.23 5.12 6.82
N ARG A 34 -34.54 4.89 6.70
CA ARG A 34 -35.56 5.93 6.83
C ARG A 34 -35.95 6.06 8.31
N THR A 35 -35.48 7.10 9.00
CA THR A 35 -35.64 7.26 10.46
C THR A 35 -36.75 8.24 10.84
N GLY A 36 -37.97 8.08 10.31
CA GLY A 36 -39.08 9.03 10.60
C GLY A 36 -38.80 10.52 10.28
N GLY A 37 -37.63 10.82 9.70
CA GLY A 37 -37.02 12.11 9.40
C GLY A 37 -36.17 12.00 8.11
N PRO A 38 -35.06 12.75 7.96
CA PRO A 38 -34.19 12.59 6.80
C PRO A 38 -33.61 11.18 6.72
N PHE A 39 -33.26 10.75 5.52
CA PHE A 39 -32.53 9.50 5.32
C PHE A 39 -31.16 9.58 5.98
N GLU A 40 -30.77 8.51 6.69
CA GLU A 40 -29.46 8.39 7.33
C GLU A 40 -28.63 7.31 6.65
N HIS A 41 -27.35 7.59 6.39
CA HIS A 41 -26.40 6.65 5.80
C HIS A 41 -25.56 5.97 6.88
N PHE A 42 -25.46 4.64 6.79
CA PHE A 42 -24.64 3.81 7.65
C PHE A 42 -23.59 3.11 6.80
N TYR A 43 -22.35 3.53 6.97
CA TYR A 43 -21.22 2.99 6.25
C TYR A 43 -20.77 1.67 6.88
N CYS A 44 -20.42 0.69 6.06
CA CYS A 44 -19.88 -0.58 6.53
C CYS A 44 -18.71 -1.04 5.66
N LEU A 45 -17.97 -2.07 6.07
CA LEU A 45 -16.92 -2.66 5.24
C LEU A 45 -17.44 -3.95 4.62
N PRO A 46 -17.54 -4.06 3.29
CA PRO A 46 -18.00 -5.29 2.64
C PRO A 46 -16.91 -6.35 2.75
N GLN A 47 -17.27 -7.62 2.88
CA GLN A 47 -16.27 -8.69 2.98
C GLN A 47 -15.69 -9.04 1.60
N PRO A 48 -14.43 -9.48 1.53
CA PRO A 48 -13.77 -9.71 0.25
C PRO A 48 -14.33 -10.95 -0.44
N TYR A 49 -14.04 -11.06 -1.74
CA TYR A 49 -14.51 -12.15 -2.60
C TYR A 49 -16.03 -12.22 -2.79
N GLN A 50 -16.72 -11.10 -2.55
CA GLN A 50 -18.14 -10.95 -2.86
C GLN A 50 -18.28 -10.29 -4.23
N THR A 51 -18.88 -10.98 -5.19
CA THR A 51 -18.99 -10.46 -6.57
C THR A 51 -20.14 -9.47 -6.69
N LYS A 52 -19.87 -8.30 -7.29
CA LYS A 52 -20.81 -7.18 -7.57
C LYS A 52 -22.15 -7.57 -8.22
N VAL A 53 -22.24 -8.77 -8.80
CA VAL A 53 -23.40 -9.27 -9.54
C VAL A 53 -24.43 -10.00 -8.68
N ASP A 54 -24.23 -10.10 -7.35
CA ASP A 54 -25.22 -10.74 -6.49
C ASP A 54 -26.49 -9.87 -6.35
N PRO A 55 -27.60 -10.22 -7.01
CA PRO A 55 -28.82 -9.42 -6.97
C PRO A 55 -29.46 -9.43 -5.58
N SER A 56 -29.06 -10.38 -4.70
CA SER A 56 -29.62 -10.50 -3.35
C SER A 56 -29.26 -9.34 -2.43
N TRP A 57 -28.22 -8.57 -2.75
CA TRP A 57 -27.78 -7.45 -1.92
C TRP A 57 -28.33 -6.09 -2.34
N ASN A 58 -28.70 -5.92 -3.62
CA ASN A 58 -29.24 -4.68 -4.15
C ASN A 58 -30.75 -4.56 -3.86
N ILE A 59 -31.10 -4.25 -2.61
CA ILE A 59 -32.48 -4.24 -2.11
C ILE A 59 -32.91 -2.81 -1.75
N GLU A 60 -33.89 -2.25 -2.47
CA GLU A 60 -34.40 -0.87 -2.22
C GLU A 60 -35.16 -0.72 -0.89
N GLU A 61 -35.83 -1.77 -0.41
CA GLU A 61 -36.56 -1.79 0.88
C GLU A 61 -36.36 -3.14 1.60
N GLY A 62 -35.11 -3.46 1.92
CA GLY A 62 -34.75 -4.68 2.62
C GLY A 62 -35.21 -4.65 4.07
N LYS A 63 -35.94 -5.69 4.49
CA LYS A 63 -36.26 -5.91 5.90
C LYS A 63 -34.95 -6.18 6.66
N VAL A 64 -34.73 -5.49 7.77
CA VAL A 64 -33.59 -5.68 8.66
C VAL A 64 -34.08 -6.23 10.00
N GLN A 65 -33.53 -7.36 10.43
CA GLN A 65 -33.87 -8.00 11.70
C GLN A 65 -32.65 -8.05 12.60
N PHE A 66 -32.72 -7.39 13.75
CA PHE A 66 -31.69 -7.50 14.79
C PHE A 66 -31.83 -8.85 15.51
N LEU A 67 -30.80 -9.69 15.42
CA LEU A 67 -30.72 -10.97 16.11
C LEU A 67 -30.21 -10.75 17.53
N ARG A 68 -31.12 -10.58 18.49
CA ARG A 68 -30.73 -10.38 19.88
C ARG A 68 -30.16 -11.68 20.43
N GLN A 69 -29.08 -11.53 21.18
CA GLN A 69 -28.49 -12.63 21.90
C GLN A 69 -29.30 -12.94 23.17
N GLU A 70 -29.70 -14.19 23.34
CA GLU A 70 -30.34 -14.72 24.54
C GLU A 70 -29.29 -15.04 25.61
N SER A 71 -28.21 -15.69 25.20
CA SER A 71 -27.07 -16.01 26.06
C SER A 71 -25.75 -15.88 25.29
N SER A 72 -24.72 -15.42 26.00
CA SER A 72 -23.31 -15.46 25.59
C SER A 72 -22.49 -15.94 26.76
N SER A 73 -21.57 -16.87 26.54
CA SER A 73 -20.53 -17.16 27.52
C SER A 73 -19.18 -17.33 26.82
N CYS A 74 -18.16 -16.82 27.48
CA CYS A 74 -16.77 -17.09 27.13
C CYS A 74 -16.31 -18.25 28.01
N ARG A 75 -15.71 -19.29 27.43
CA ARG A 75 -15.03 -20.33 28.21
C ARG A 75 -13.54 -20.20 28.07
N THR A 76 -12.86 -20.56 29.14
CA THR A 76 -11.41 -20.72 29.13
C THR A 76 -11.09 -22.20 28.93
N GLU A 77 -10.44 -22.53 27.83
CA GLU A 77 -9.88 -23.86 27.56
C GLU A 77 -8.41 -23.90 27.97
N THR A 78 -8.01 -24.91 28.74
CA THR A 78 -6.59 -25.16 29.00
C THR A 78 -6.03 -26.02 27.88
N ILE A 79 -5.00 -25.55 27.16
CA ILE A 79 -4.28 -26.41 26.22
C ILE A 79 -3.20 -27.17 26.98
N GLU A 80 -3.33 -28.49 27.03
CA GLU A 80 -2.22 -29.37 27.42
C GLU A 80 -1.23 -29.46 26.25
N GLY A 81 -0.22 -28.58 26.21
CA GLY A 81 0.75 -28.59 25.10
C GLY A 81 1.82 -27.51 25.11
N GLY A 82 2.27 -27.04 26.27
CA GLY A 82 3.37 -26.07 26.37
C GLY A 82 4.67 -26.62 25.76
N ASP A 83 5.34 -25.80 24.95
CA ASP A 83 6.66 -26.09 24.37
C ASP A 83 7.63 -26.54 25.48
N ALA A 84 8.10 -27.79 25.39
CA ALA A 84 8.98 -28.39 26.38
C ALA A 84 10.31 -27.63 26.58
N THR A 85 10.63 -26.68 25.69
CA THR A 85 11.86 -25.90 25.73
C THR A 85 11.79 -24.66 26.62
N THR A 86 10.61 -24.10 26.89
CA THR A 86 10.47 -22.86 27.68
C THR A 86 9.98 -23.07 29.10
N GLY A 87 9.51 -24.28 29.45
CA GLY A 87 9.05 -24.59 30.80
C GLY A 87 7.84 -23.78 31.26
N SER A 88 7.13 -23.11 30.35
CA SER A 88 5.87 -22.44 30.67
C SER A 88 4.74 -23.46 30.73
N SER A 89 4.18 -23.58 31.92
CA SER A 89 3.00 -24.38 32.24
C SER A 89 1.74 -23.69 31.74
N GLU A 90 0.90 -24.44 31.02
CA GLU A 90 -0.51 -24.14 30.72
C GLU A 90 -0.79 -22.78 30.05
N SER A 91 -1.05 -22.79 28.75
CA SER A 91 -1.72 -21.67 28.10
C SER A 91 -3.23 -21.83 28.23
N SER A 92 -3.89 -20.79 28.75
CA SER A 92 -5.34 -20.67 28.75
C SER A 92 -5.79 -19.94 27.49
N LEU A 93 -6.72 -20.54 26.75
CA LEU A 93 -7.38 -19.92 25.61
C LEU A 93 -8.77 -19.47 26.02
N VAL A 94 -9.17 -18.27 25.62
CA VAL A 94 -10.56 -17.85 25.74
C VAL A 94 -11.24 -18.02 24.39
N VAL A 95 -12.31 -18.81 24.36
CA VAL A 95 -13.16 -19.04 23.18
C VAL A 95 -14.60 -18.65 23.51
N ALA A 96 -15.38 -18.31 22.49
CA ALA A 96 -16.83 -18.23 22.65
C ALA A 96 -17.35 -19.67 22.82
N ASP A 97 -17.96 -19.96 23.97
CA ASP A 97 -18.36 -21.33 24.34
C ASP A 97 -19.65 -21.72 23.61
N ASP A 98 -20.69 -20.93 23.85
CA ASP A 98 -22.00 -21.04 23.26
C ASP A 98 -22.62 -19.63 23.16
N PHE A 99 -23.20 -19.34 22.01
CA PHE A 99 -24.14 -18.23 21.87
C PHE A 99 -25.46 -18.75 21.32
N VAL A 100 -26.54 -18.20 21.85
CA VAL A 100 -27.90 -18.49 21.40
C VAL A 100 -28.55 -17.17 21.04
N PHE A 101 -29.04 -17.06 19.80
CA PHE A 101 -29.95 -15.98 19.44
C PHE A 101 -31.35 -16.32 19.94
N LYS A 102 -32.13 -15.29 20.29
CA LYS A 102 -33.53 -15.50 20.64
C LYS A 102 -34.26 -16.19 19.49
N ALA A 103 -34.96 -17.28 19.78
CA ALA A 103 -35.68 -18.07 18.78
C ALA A 103 -36.66 -17.23 17.94
N GLU A 104 -37.37 -16.29 18.58
CA GLU A 104 -38.31 -15.38 17.90
C GLU A 104 -37.64 -14.45 16.89
N ASP A 105 -36.37 -14.07 17.09
CA ASP A 105 -35.63 -13.23 16.14
C ASP A 105 -35.14 -14.07 14.95
N LEU A 106 -34.71 -15.31 15.19
CA LEU A 106 -34.34 -16.27 14.15
C LEU A 106 -35.52 -16.63 13.24
N GLU A 107 -36.73 -16.82 13.79
CA GLU A 107 -37.92 -17.05 12.98
C GLU A 107 -38.25 -15.86 12.08
N ARG A 108 -37.92 -14.64 12.50
CA ARG A 108 -38.23 -13.39 11.77
C ARG A 108 -37.18 -13.01 10.73
N VAL A 109 -35.98 -13.58 10.77
CA VAL A 109 -34.86 -13.21 9.88
C VAL A 109 -34.96 -13.81 8.48
N SER A 110 -35.82 -14.83 8.29
CA SER A 110 -36.00 -15.45 6.97
C SER A 110 -36.43 -14.43 5.92
N GLY A 111 -35.62 -14.29 4.85
CA GLY A 111 -35.80 -13.30 3.79
C GLY A 111 -35.51 -11.86 4.21
N ALA A 112 -34.79 -11.65 5.30
CA ALA A 112 -34.35 -10.34 5.81
C ALA A 112 -32.82 -10.28 5.88
N VAL A 113 -32.28 -9.07 6.00
CA VAL A 113 -30.88 -8.83 6.36
C VAL A 113 -30.75 -8.96 7.88
N ALA A 114 -29.86 -9.84 8.34
CA ALA A 114 -29.57 -10.01 9.75
C ALA A 114 -28.63 -8.90 10.23
N LEU A 115 -29.02 -8.18 11.28
CA LEU A 115 -28.12 -7.31 12.03
C LEU A 115 -27.63 -8.09 13.25
N ILE A 116 -26.31 -8.31 13.35
CA ILE A 116 -25.72 -9.20 14.34
C ILE A 116 -24.56 -8.49 15.03
N GLN A 117 -24.53 -8.52 16.36
CA GLN A 117 -23.39 -8.03 17.12
C GLN A 117 -22.40 -9.17 17.41
N GLY A 118 -21.10 -8.89 17.28
CA GLY A 118 -20.03 -9.80 17.65
C GLY A 118 -19.99 -10.10 19.16
N SER A 119 -19.13 -11.03 19.56
CA SER A 119 -18.90 -11.30 20.98
C SER A 119 -17.94 -10.31 21.63
N THR A 120 -18.20 -9.95 22.89
CA THR A 120 -17.26 -9.20 23.74
C THR A 120 -16.20 -10.07 24.41
N CYS A 121 -16.10 -11.36 24.03
CA CYS A 121 -15.13 -12.27 24.63
C CYS A 121 -13.68 -11.79 24.41
N PRO A 122 -12.82 -11.86 25.42
CA PRO A 122 -11.41 -11.51 25.28
C PRO A 122 -10.65 -12.66 24.62
N PHE A 123 -10.89 -12.88 23.32
CA PHE A 123 -10.34 -14.00 22.58
C PHE A 123 -8.82 -14.09 22.73
N ALA A 124 -8.30 -15.30 22.92
CA ALA A 124 -6.86 -15.49 23.06
C ALA A 124 -6.09 -15.25 21.75
N THR A 125 -6.75 -15.41 20.60
CA THR A 125 -6.15 -15.22 19.28
C THR A 125 -7.17 -14.62 18.29
N TRP A 126 -6.66 -14.02 17.23
CA TRP A 126 -7.46 -13.55 16.09
C TRP A 126 -8.29 -14.68 15.45
N GLY A 127 -7.79 -15.91 15.45
CA GLY A 127 -8.51 -17.07 14.90
C GLY A 127 -9.84 -17.34 15.61
N TYR A 128 -9.89 -17.18 16.93
CA TYR A 128 -11.15 -17.36 17.68
C TYR A 128 -12.14 -16.22 17.45
N TYR A 129 -11.65 -15.00 17.26
CA TYR A 129 -12.50 -13.88 16.86
C TYR A 129 -13.14 -14.12 15.47
N ILE A 130 -12.34 -14.60 14.50
CA ILE A 130 -12.84 -14.97 13.16
C ILE A 130 -13.85 -16.12 13.25
N ALA A 131 -13.61 -17.12 14.10
CA ALA A 131 -14.54 -18.22 14.31
C ALA A 131 -15.88 -17.77 14.92
N ASP A 132 -15.88 -16.85 15.89
CA ASP A 132 -17.12 -16.26 16.43
C ASP A 132 -17.90 -15.51 15.35
N TYR A 133 -17.21 -14.71 14.54
CA TYR A 133 -17.80 -14.05 13.38
C TYR A 133 -18.46 -15.08 12.42
N GLN A 134 -17.72 -16.11 12.01
CA GLN A 134 -18.20 -17.14 11.08
C GLN A 134 -19.43 -17.86 11.62
N LEU A 135 -19.38 -18.37 12.85
CA LEU A 135 -20.49 -19.11 13.45
C LEU A 135 -21.75 -18.25 13.56
N ARG A 136 -21.62 -16.97 13.91
CA ARG A 136 -22.76 -16.04 14.02
C ARG A 136 -23.40 -15.78 12.66
N VAL A 137 -22.58 -15.55 11.63
CA VAL A 137 -23.06 -15.38 10.25
C VAL A 137 -23.73 -16.66 9.77
N GLU A 138 -23.12 -17.82 9.96
CA GLU A 138 -23.68 -19.13 9.57
C GLU A 138 -25.05 -19.38 10.19
N LYS A 139 -25.22 -19.16 11.51
CA LYS A 139 -26.53 -19.34 12.17
C LYS A 139 -27.62 -18.42 11.60
N ALA A 140 -27.28 -17.20 11.21
CA ALA A 140 -28.24 -16.30 10.58
C ALA A 140 -28.62 -16.76 9.17
N VAL A 141 -27.64 -17.23 8.40
CA VAL A 141 -27.85 -17.79 7.06
C VAL A 141 -28.69 -19.07 7.12
N GLU A 142 -28.42 -19.97 8.07
CA GLU A 142 -29.22 -21.19 8.31
C GLU A 142 -30.68 -20.86 8.66
N ALA A 143 -30.92 -19.75 9.35
CA ALA A 143 -32.26 -19.23 9.63
C ALA A 143 -32.91 -18.50 8.43
N GLY A 144 -32.23 -18.45 7.29
CA GLY A 144 -32.73 -17.91 6.03
C GLY A 144 -32.48 -16.41 5.84
N ALA A 145 -31.52 -15.82 6.56
CA ALA A 145 -31.08 -14.45 6.27
C ALA A 145 -30.59 -14.37 4.82
N MET A 146 -30.97 -13.31 4.10
CA MET A 146 -30.51 -13.07 2.73
C MET A 146 -29.22 -12.25 2.66
N GLY A 147 -28.71 -11.83 3.82
CA GLY A 147 -27.57 -10.95 3.95
C GLY A 147 -27.26 -10.66 5.42
N VAL A 148 -26.05 -10.21 5.74
CA VAL A 148 -25.64 -9.92 7.13
C VAL A 148 -24.95 -8.56 7.27
N VAL A 149 -25.38 -7.76 8.25
CA VAL A 149 -24.61 -6.64 8.79
C VAL A 149 -24.06 -7.08 10.14
N PHE A 150 -22.77 -7.37 10.17
CA PHE A 150 -22.06 -7.72 11.40
C PHE A 150 -21.58 -6.44 12.09
N VAL A 151 -21.66 -6.38 13.41
CA VAL A 151 -21.37 -5.18 14.18
C VAL A 151 -20.19 -5.46 15.09
N GLU A 152 -19.17 -4.62 14.98
CA GLU A 152 -18.04 -4.57 15.91
C GLU A 152 -18.51 -4.22 17.32
N VAL A 153 -17.85 -4.78 18.34
CA VAL A 153 -18.24 -4.58 19.75
C VAL A 153 -17.39 -3.55 20.49
N TYR A 154 -16.30 -3.10 19.88
CA TYR A 154 -15.37 -2.17 20.49
C TYR A 154 -15.43 -0.83 19.74
N ALA A 155 -15.64 0.27 20.47
CA ALA A 155 -15.92 1.59 19.90
C ALA A 155 -14.85 2.08 18.90
N ASN A 156 -13.57 1.85 19.23
CA ASN A 156 -12.45 2.26 18.37
C ASN A 156 -11.91 1.15 17.48
N LYS A 157 -12.53 -0.05 17.48
CA LYS A 157 -12.19 -1.08 16.49
C LYS A 157 -12.82 -0.68 15.16
N LEU A 158 -11.97 -0.48 14.17
CA LEU A 158 -12.41 -0.21 12.81
C LEU A 158 -12.79 -1.54 12.14
N PRO A 159 -13.77 -1.55 11.22
CA PRO A 159 -14.11 -2.73 10.45
C PRO A 159 -12.86 -3.27 9.74
N GLN A 160 -12.81 -4.58 9.50
CA GLN A 160 -11.69 -5.24 8.84
C GLN A 160 -12.15 -6.47 8.05
N HIS A 161 -11.38 -6.94 7.06
CA HIS A 161 -11.76 -8.16 6.37
C HIS A 161 -11.54 -9.39 7.25
N MET A 162 -12.45 -10.35 7.08
CA MET A 162 -12.37 -11.69 7.62
C MET A 162 -11.97 -12.60 6.46
N ASP A 163 -10.70 -12.52 6.03
CA ASP A 163 -10.16 -13.12 4.79
C ASP A 163 -10.38 -14.63 4.64
N GLN A 164 -10.83 -15.31 5.70
CA GLN A 164 -11.12 -16.76 5.73
C GLN A 164 -12.61 -17.10 5.75
N ALA A 165 -13.51 -16.12 5.84
CA ALA A 165 -14.94 -16.34 5.92
C ALA A 165 -15.56 -16.34 4.51
N ASN A 166 -15.66 -17.52 3.90
CA ASN A 166 -16.49 -17.70 2.71
C ASN A 166 -17.97 -17.68 3.14
N THR A 167 -18.58 -16.51 3.06
CA THR A 167 -19.98 -16.32 3.47
C THR A 167 -20.89 -16.63 2.28
N ALA A 168 -21.91 -17.46 2.50
CA ALA A 168 -22.87 -17.84 1.46
C ALA A 168 -23.83 -16.71 1.06
N VAL A 169 -23.87 -15.64 1.85
CA VAL A 169 -24.65 -14.42 1.62
C VAL A 169 -23.76 -13.20 1.74
N PRO A 170 -24.09 -12.10 1.07
CA PRO A 170 -23.31 -10.89 1.20
C PRO A 170 -23.31 -10.36 2.64
N THR A 171 -22.17 -9.82 3.05
CA THR A 171 -21.91 -9.45 4.45
C THR A 171 -21.08 -8.19 4.51
N CYS A 172 -21.45 -7.25 5.38
CA CYS A 172 -20.62 -6.10 5.69
C CYS A 172 -20.48 -5.87 7.20
N ILE A 173 -19.41 -5.17 7.60
CA ILE A 173 -19.07 -4.92 9.00
C ILE A 173 -19.27 -3.45 9.35
N LEU A 174 -20.10 -3.18 10.35
CA LEU A 174 -20.48 -1.88 10.86
C LEU A 174 -19.74 -1.58 12.17
N ARG A 175 -19.41 -0.31 12.42
CA ARG A 175 -18.80 0.14 13.68
C ARG A 175 -19.81 0.14 14.83
N GLU A 176 -19.31 -0.02 16.05
CA GLU A 176 -20.12 0.01 17.27
C GLU A 176 -20.87 1.35 17.47
N PRO A 177 -20.26 2.54 17.26
CA PRO A 177 -20.98 3.81 17.37
C PRO A 177 -22.10 3.95 16.34
N ASP A 178 -21.89 3.48 15.11
CA ASP A 178 -22.90 3.49 14.06
C ASP A 178 -24.05 2.55 14.37
N PHE A 179 -23.77 1.37 14.93
CA PHE A 179 -24.79 0.49 15.44
C PHE A 179 -25.59 1.12 16.58
N ASN A 180 -24.94 1.80 17.52
CA ASN A 180 -25.64 2.48 18.62
C ASN A 180 -26.56 3.60 18.08
N ARG A 181 -26.10 4.35 17.07
CA ARG A 181 -26.94 5.32 16.35
C ARG A 181 -28.11 4.64 15.65
N LEU A 182 -27.87 3.59 14.88
CA LEU A 182 -28.88 2.80 14.17
C LEU A 182 -29.95 2.22 15.12
N LYS A 183 -29.49 1.68 16.26
CA LYS A 183 -30.32 1.09 17.31
C LYS A 183 -31.24 2.13 17.95
N SER A 184 -30.76 3.36 18.12
CA SER A 184 -31.53 4.47 18.69
C SER A 184 -32.51 5.13 17.71
N SER A 185 -32.31 4.99 16.40
CA SER A 185 -33.09 5.69 15.38
C SER A 185 -34.34 4.94 14.89
N TRP A 186 -34.40 3.61 14.96
CA TRP A 186 -35.60 2.84 14.55
C TRP A 186 -35.64 1.38 15.05
N LEU A 187 -34.49 0.69 15.12
CA LEU A 187 -34.46 -0.78 15.15
C LEU A 187 -34.91 -1.43 16.48
N LEU A 188 -35.23 -0.64 17.50
CA LEU A 188 -35.74 -1.13 18.79
C LEU A 188 -36.92 -0.31 19.28
N ASP A 189 -38.08 -0.47 18.66
CA ASP A 189 -39.28 -0.41 19.49
C ASP A 189 -39.21 -1.55 20.54
N GLU A 190 -39.98 -1.46 21.62
CA GLU A 190 -39.92 -2.42 22.75
C GLU A 190 -40.09 -3.89 22.31
N ASN A 191 -40.55 -4.15 21.08
CA ASN A 191 -40.87 -5.44 20.52
C ASN A 191 -39.85 -5.97 19.49
N ASN A 192 -38.75 -5.25 19.23
CA ASN A 192 -37.73 -5.61 18.23
C ASN A 192 -38.37 -5.86 16.85
N HIS A 193 -39.29 -4.99 16.44
CA HIS A 193 -39.88 -5.12 15.12
C HIS A 193 -38.83 -4.86 14.02
N PRO A 194 -38.94 -5.56 12.88
CA PRO A 194 -38.00 -5.38 11.78
C PRO A 194 -37.99 -3.94 11.26
N GLY A 195 -36.79 -3.41 11.02
CA GLY A 195 -36.59 -2.16 10.30
C GLY A 195 -36.63 -2.37 8.78
N PHE A 196 -36.61 -1.28 8.02
CA PHE A 196 -36.38 -1.31 6.58
C PHE A 196 -35.17 -0.45 6.25
N ALA A 197 -34.31 -0.96 5.38
CA ALA A 197 -33.13 -0.27 4.89
C ALA A 197 -32.98 -0.48 3.38
N ASP A 198 -32.43 0.53 2.73
CA ASP A 198 -32.06 0.51 1.33
C ASP A 198 -30.57 0.16 1.21
N PHE A 199 -30.29 -0.99 0.60
CA PHE A 199 -28.95 -1.52 0.36
C PHE A 199 -28.47 -1.28 -1.07
N THR A 200 -29.16 -0.47 -1.89
CA THR A 200 -28.69 -0.23 -3.27
C THR A 200 -27.36 0.50 -3.36
N GLY A 201 -26.99 1.24 -2.30
CA GLY A 201 -25.68 1.88 -2.14
C GLY A 201 -24.60 0.98 -1.54
N ALA A 202 -24.93 -0.25 -1.17
CA ALA A 202 -24.02 -1.14 -0.48
C ALA A 202 -23.21 -1.97 -1.51
N TYR A 203 -22.14 -1.41 -2.05
CA TYR A 203 -21.25 -2.12 -2.96
C TYR A 203 -20.55 -3.31 -2.28
N LEU A 204 -20.37 -4.39 -3.06
CA LEU A 204 -19.59 -5.57 -2.69
C LEU A 204 -18.14 -5.40 -3.15
N TYR A 205 -17.21 -5.96 -2.37
CA TYR A 205 -15.80 -5.85 -2.66
C TYR A 205 -15.20 -7.15 -3.17
N ASN A 206 -14.46 -7.00 -4.27
CA ASN A 206 -13.70 -8.05 -4.89
C ASN A 206 -12.29 -7.52 -5.14
N MET A 207 -11.28 -8.21 -4.59
CA MET A 207 -9.89 -7.75 -4.63
C MET A 207 -9.35 -7.66 -6.05
N GLN A 208 -9.84 -8.51 -6.96
CA GLN A 208 -9.48 -8.47 -8.38
C GLN A 208 -10.03 -7.23 -9.11
N ASP A 209 -11.02 -6.54 -8.53
CA ASP A 209 -11.62 -5.33 -9.08
C ASP A 209 -11.01 -4.05 -8.46
N GLU A 210 -9.96 -4.19 -7.63
CA GLU A 210 -9.24 -3.05 -7.04
C GLU A 210 -8.68 -2.16 -8.17
N PRO A 211 -9.06 -0.87 -8.24
CA PRO A 211 -8.56 0.02 -9.27
C PRO A 211 -7.07 0.26 -9.06
N VAL A 212 -6.32 0.31 -10.16
CA VAL A 212 -4.93 0.77 -10.12
C VAL A 212 -4.96 2.30 -10.30
N PRO A 213 -4.57 3.10 -9.30
CA PRO A 213 -4.50 4.55 -9.44
C PRO A 213 -3.59 4.94 -10.60
N ASN A 214 -3.95 5.96 -11.35
CA ASN A 214 -3.13 6.48 -12.42
C ASN A 214 -2.92 7.99 -12.23
N PRO A 215 -1.72 8.43 -11.79
CA PRO A 215 -0.51 7.65 -11.58
C PRO A 215 -0.54 6.81 -10.28
N VAL A 216 0.19 5.68 -10.30
CA VAL A 216 0.42 4.87 -9.09
C VAL A 216 1.34 5.61 -8.12
N ILE A 217 2.40 6.23 -8.66
CA ILE A 217 3.41 6.97 -7.91
C ILE A 217 3.18 8.48 -8.09
N THR A 218 3.02 9.15 -6.95
CA THR A 218 2.93 10.60 -6.78
C THR A 218 4.07 11.05 -5.86
N TYR A 219 4.03 12.29 -5.40
CA TYR A 219 5.00 12.83 -4.47
C TYR A 219 4.38 13.88 -3.56
N PHE A 220 5.06 14.16 -2.46
CA PHE A 220 4.85 15.39 -1.70
C PHE A 220 6.19 16.08 -1.46
N GLU A 221 6.13 17.38 -1.16
CA GLU A 221 7.32 18.20 -0.94
C GLU A 221 7.58 18.32 0.56
N VAL A 222 8.82 18.11 1.01
CA VAL A 222 9.27 18.60 2.32
C VAL A 222 9.68 20.05 2.11
N VAL A 223 9.02 20.96 2.82
CA VAL A 223 9.19 22.42 2.72
C VAL A 223 10.01 22.92 3.91
N ASP A 224 11.21 22.39 4.07
CA ASP A 224 12.16 22.82 5.11
C ASP A 224 13.24 23.76 4.49
N ARG A 225 14.37 23.97 5.17
CA ARG A 225 15.54 24.73 4.68
C ARG A 225 16.05 24.28 3.32
N LEU A 226 15.81 23.01 2.98
CA LEU A 226 16.00 22.44 1.65
C LEU A 226 14.66 21.83 1.21
N THR A 227 14.13 22.30 0.09
CA THR A 227 12.92 21.73 -0.50
C THR A 227 13.29 20.52 -1.35
N PHE A 228 12.68 19.37 -1.06
CA PHE A 228 12.86 18.16 -1.85
C PHE A 228 11.57 17.35 -1.90
N SER A 229 11.43 16.56 -2.97
CA SER A 229 10.25 15.73 -3.22
C SER A 229 10.48 14.30 -2.72
N ILE A 230 9.50 13.77 -1.99
CA ILE A 230 9.48 12.36 -1.57
C ILE A 230 8.49 11.61 -2.45
N PRO A 231 8.92 10.57 -3.19
CA PRO A 231 8.00 9.71 -3.92
C PRO A 231 7.10 8.95 -2.95
N ALA A 232 5.83 8.81 -3.31
CA ALA A 232 4.82 8.15 -2.51
C ALA A 232 3.80 7.42 -3.39
N LEU A 233 3.18 6.37 -2.86
CA LEU A 233 2.02 5.75 -3.53
C LEU A 233 0.75 6.50 -3.19
N THR A 234 -0.10 6.61 -4.20
CA THR A 234 -1.48 7.04 -4.05
C THR A 234 -2.33 5.87 -3.52
N ALA A 235 -3.09 6.09 -2.45
CA ALA A 235 -4.09 5.11 -2.00
C ALA A 235 -5.33 5.11 -2.90
N THR A 236 -5.94 3.94 -3.11
CA THR A 236 -7.17 3.80 -3.93
C THR A 236 -8.41 4.36 -3.25
N PHE A 237 -8.39 4.47 -1.93
CA PHE A 237 -9.44 5.04 -1.09
C PHE A 237 -9.29 6.54 -0.86
N ASN A 238 -8.36 7.20 -1.54
CA ASN A 238 -8.20 8.64 -1.42
C ASN A 238 -9.49 9.37 -1.81
N PRO A 239 -9.79 10.53 -1.17
CA PRO A 239 -10.90 11.38 -1.59
C PRO A 239 -10.79 11.73 -3.07
N SER A 240 -11.93 11.77 -3.76
CA SER A 240 -12.01 12.03 -5.20
C SER A 240 -11.32 13.34 -5.61
N SER A 241 -11.37 14.36 -4.76
CA SER A 241 -10.63 15.60 -4.95
C SER A 241 -10.25 16.26 -3.63
N THR A 242 -9.07 16.86 -3.56
CA THR A 242 -8.63 17.76 -2.48
C THR A 242 -7.75 18.85 -3.04
N ASP A 243 -7.78 20.03 -2.44
CA ASP A 243 -6.76 21.04 -2.69
C ASP A 243 -5.38 20.56 -2.19
N ALA A 244 -4.30 21.17 -2.67
CA ALA A 244 -2.98 20.94 -2.10
C ALA A 244 -2.96 21.41 -0.64
N ILE A 245 -2.37 20.60 0.23
CA ILE A 245 -2.38 20.84 1.69
C ILE A 245 -0.95 21.05 2.15
N GLU A 246 -0.69 22.20 2.76
CA GLU A 246 0.58 22.54 3.37
C GLU A 246 0.40 22.59 4.90
N GLY A 247 1.25 21.89 5.64
CA GLY A 247 1.16 21.82 7.09
C GLY A 247 2.35 21.13 7.71
N HIS A 248 2.48 21.23 9.04
CA HIS A 248 3.53 20.51 9.75
C HIS A 248 3.20 19.01 9.73
N ILE A 249 4.22 18.19 9.52
CA ILE A 249 4.13 16.76 9.68
C ILE A 249 4.52 16.37 11.11
N VAL A 250 3.68 15.55 11.76
CA VAL A 250 3.88 15.12 13.15
C VAL A 250 3.84 13.60 13.20
N GLU A 251 4.87 12.98 13.78
CA GLU A 251 4.92 11.54 14.00
C GLU A 251 3.90 11.14 15.07
N ALA A 252 2.92 10.30 14.71
CA ALA A 252 1.82 9.93 15.57
C ALA A 252 2.28 8.96 16.68
N ASN A 253 2.00 9.30 17.93
CA ASN A 253 2.43 8.52 19.09
C ASN A 253 1.32 7.61 19.61
N PHE A 254 1.39 6.32 19.29
CA PHE A 254 0.40 5.34 19.73
C PHE A 254 0.55 4.96 21.20
N SER A 255 -0.57 4.59 21.83
CA SER A 255 -0.49 3.89 23.11
C SER A 255 0.18 2.52 22.92
N SER A 256 0.93 2.09 23.94
CA SER A 256 1.72 0.84 23.85
C SER A 256 0.88 -0.40 23.54
N ALA A 257 -0.39 -0.40 23.96
CA ALA A 257 -1.35 -1.47 23.68
C ALA A 257 -1.68 -1.58 22.17
N CYS A 258 -1.74 -0.45 21.46
CA CYS A 258 -2.04 -0.41 20.02
C CYS A 258 -0.89 -0.89 19.13
N LEU A 259 0.33 -0.94 19.69
CA LEU A 259 1.55 -1.39 19.01
C LEU A 259 1.80 -2.91 19.16
N GLN A 260 0.96 -3.61 19.92
CA GLN A 260 1.04 -5.06 20.08
C GLN A 260 0.15 -5.76 19.04
N ASP A 261 0.44 -7.03 18.75
CA ASP A 261 -0.33 -7.89 17.83
C ASP A 261 -1.34 -8.82 18.54
N SER A 262 -1.21 -8.99 19.86
CA SER A 262 -2.10 -9.82 20.65
C SER A 262 -3.51 -9.23 20.75
N PHE A 263 -4.52 -10.08 20.61
CA PHE A 263 -5.93 -9.66 20.65
C PHE A 263 -6.31 -9.00 21.98
N GLU A 264 -5.77 -9.48 23.11
CA GLU A 264 -5.99 -8.86 24.43
C GLU A 264 -5.46 -7.42 24.49
N SER A 265 -4.25 -7.19 23.99
CA SER A 265 -3.68 -5.83 23.90
C SER A 265 -4.51 -4.96 22.96
N CYS A 266 -5.04 -5.53 21.87
CA CYS A 266 -5.92 -4.80 20.97
C CYS A 266 -7.27 -4.45 21.57
N ILE A 267 -7.84 -5.29 22.42
CA ILE A 267 -9.01 -4.92 23.23
C ILE A 267 -8.69 -3.72 24.12
N ALA A 268 -7.51 -3.71 24.76
CA ALA A 268 -7.08 -2.59 25.57
C ALA A 268 -6.88 -1.30 24.73
N CYS A 269 -6.32 -1.42 23.52
CA CYS A 269 -6.21 -0.34 22.55
C CYS A 269 -7.59 0.21 22.14
N TRP A 270 -8.51 -0.66 21.70
CA TRP A 270 -9.81 -0.24 21.17
C TRP A 270 -10.77 0.31 22.22
N ASN A 271 -10.62 -0.09 23.49
CA ASN A 271 -11.37 0.49 24.61
C ASN A 271 -10.67 1.69 25.25
N GLY A 272 -9.40 1.91 24.92
CA GLY A 272 -8.56 2.96 25.48
C GLY A 272 -8.36 4.12 24.51
N GLU A 273 -7.29 4.87 24.80
CA GLU A 273 -6.83 5.95 23.95
C GLU A 273 -5.85 5.40 22.90
N VAL A 274 -6.13 5.68 21.62
CA VAL A 274 -5.30 5.20 20.51
C VAL A 274 -4.01 6.01 20.39
N PHE A 275 -4.11 7.34 20.44
CA PHE A 275 -3.00 8.28 20.33
C PHE A 275 -2.75 8.99 21.64
N LEU A 276 -1.52 8.96 22.13
CA LEU A 276 -1.07 9.70 23.32
C LEU A 276 -0.94 11.22 23.05
N ASP A 277 -0.87 11.59 21.79
CA ASP A 277 -0.64 12.93 21.26
C ASP A 277 -1.82 13.44 20.41
N ARG A 278 -3.04 13.00 20.73
CA ARG A 278 -4.26 13.34 19.97
C ARG A 278 -4.38 14.82 19.63
N GLU A 279 -4.10 15.71 20.57
CA GLU A 279 -4.20 17.17 20.37
C GLU A 279 -3.11 17.72 19.43
N ALA A 280 -1.93 17.07 19.37
CA ALA A 280 -0.83 17.49 18.52
C ALA A 280 -1.08 17.20 17.04
N LEU A 281 -1.93 16.20 16.74
CA LEU A 281 -2.28 15.80 15.37
C LEU A 281 -3.36 16.69 14.73
N ALA A 282 -4.14 17.42 15.53
CA ALA A 282 -5.24 18.25 15.03
C ALA A 282 -4.72 19.41 14.15
N GLY A 283 -5.22 19.50 12.92
CA GLY A 283 -4.78 20.49 11.94
C GLY A 283 -3.40 20.23 11.33
N LYS A 284 -2.80 19.06 11.57
CA LYS A 284 -1.47 18.66 11.09
C LYS A 284 -1.56 17.47 10.14
N ILE A 285 -0.43 17.13 9.51
CA ILE A 285 -0.30 15.93 8.70
C ILE A 285 0.24 14.82 9.60
N ALA A 286 -0.55 13.77 9.78
CA ALA A 286 -0.16 12.63 10.62
C ALA A 286 0.87 11.77 9.88
N PHE A 287 1.99 11.46 10.52
CA PHE A 287 3.00 10.54 10.02
C PHE A 287 3.04 9.27 10.86
N PHE A 288 2.79 8.14 10.21
CA PHE A 288 2.83 6.82 10.83
C PHE A 288 4.15 6.15 10.45
N ASN A 289 5.08 6.03 11.40
CA ASN A 289 6.33 5.31 11.19
C ASN A 289 6.39 4.08 12.10
N PHE A 290 6.43 2.89 11.49
CA PHE A 290 6.58 1.65 12.24
C PHE A 290 7.94 1.03 11.92
N PRO A 291 8.80 0.81 12.93
CA PRO A 291 10.15 0.29 12.70
C PRO A 291 10.19 -1.15 12.17
N HIS A 292 9.06 -1.85 12.20
CA HIS A 292 8.93 -3.28 11.85
C HIS A 292 7.61 -3.52 11.12
N ASP A 293 7.51 -4.67 10.43
CA ASP A 293 6.30 -5.19 9.78
C ASP A 293 5.11 -5.42 10.73
N VAL A 294 5.16 -4.97 11.99
CA VAL A 294 4.18 -5.29 13.02
C VAL A 294 2.84 -4.67 12.62
N PRO A 295 1.86 -5.49 12.20
CA PRO A 295 0.51 -5.01 12.09
C PRO A 295 0.02 -4.94 13.54
N GLY A 296 -0.04 -3.72 14.09
CA GLY A 296 -0.59 -3.50 15.42
C GLY A 296 -2.08 -3.84 15.44
N CYS A 297 -2.87 -3.09 16.19
CA CYS A 297 -4.31 -3.35 16.28
C CYS A 297 -5.12 -2.89 15.07
N PHE A 298 -4.44 -2.39 14.03
CA PHE A 298 -5.02 -1.88 12.79
C PHE A 298 -4.19 -2.43 11.61
N ASN A 299 -4.82 -3.25 10.78
CA ASN A 299 -4.13 -4.07 9.78
C ASN A 299 -4.24 -3.51 8.35
N TYR A 300 -5.08 -2.50 8.12
CA TYR A 300 -5.36 -1.99 6.77
C TYR A 300 -5.00 -0.52 6.64
N TYR A 301 -4.49 -0.13 5.46
CA TYR A 301 -4.02 1.24 5.23
C TYR A 301 -5.09 2.31 5.50
N TYR A 302 -6.33 2.07 5.08
CA TYR A 302 -7.43 3.01 5.31
C TYR A 302 -7.72 3.24 6.80
N GLN A 303 -7.42 2.29 7.68
CA GLN A 303 -7.67 2.42 9.12
C GLN A 303 -6.82 3.55 9.70
N TRP A 304 -5.57 3.69 9.23
CA TRP A 304 -4.70 4.79 9.63
C TRP A 304 -5.23 6.15 9.16
N SER A 305 -5.79 6.21 7.95
CA SER A 305 -6.46 7.42 7.44
C SER A 305 -7.68 7.80 8.28
N ILE A 306 -8.55 6.83 8.62
CA ILE A 306 -9.70 7.04 9.50
C ILE A 306 -9.26 7.52 10.89
N LEU A 307 -8.23 6.90 11.47
CA LEU A 307 -7.70 7.29 12.77
C LEU A 307 -7.16 8.73 12.75
N ALA A 308 -6.39 9.11 11.73
CA ALA A 308 -5.91 10.48 11.53
C ALA A 308 -7.06 11.49 11.39
N GLN A 309 -8.05 11.18 10.55
CA GLN A 309 -9.23 12.02 10.34
C GLN A 309 -10.02 12.23 11.65
N ASN A 310 -10.19 11.17 12.45
CA ASN A 310 -10.93 11.22 13.71
C ASN A 310 -10.27 12.07 14.81
N VAL A 311 -8.98 12.36 14.68
CA VAL A 311 -8.25 13.29 15.56
C VAL A 311 -8.08 14.67 14.94
N GLY A 312 -8.65 14.91 13.75
CA GLY A 312 -8.65 16.20 13.07
C GLY A 312 -7.38 16.50 12.28
N ALA A 313 -6.58 15.48 11.94
CA ALA A 313 -5.49 15.64 10.98
C ALA A 313 -6.05 16.09 9.61
N ILE A 314 -5.24 16.79 8.84
CA ILE A 314 -5.61 17.30 7.50
C ILE A 314 -5.02 16.46 6.36
N GLY A 315 -4.20 15.47 6.68
CA GLY A 315 -3.57 14.53 5.76
C GLY A 315 -2.83 13.44 6.52
N ALA A 316 -2.48 12.36 5.84
CA ALA A 316 -1.80 11.22 6.43
C ALA A 316 -0.70 10.67 5.51
N VAL A 317 0.46 10.36 6.10
CA VAL A 317 1.58 9.71 5.44
C VAL A 317 1.96 8.48 6.25
N PHE A 318 2.13 7.33 5.59
CA PHE A 318 2.51 6.08 6.23
C PHE A 318 3.86 5.58 5.68
N GLY A 319 4.82 5.40 6.57
CA GLY A 319 6.11 4.81 6.25
C GLY A 319 6.04 3.29 6.25
N THR A 320 6.33 2.66 5.11
CA THR A 320 6.40 1.20 5.01
C THR A 320 7.70 0.68 5.60
N SER A 321 7.72 -0.59 5.99
CA SER A 321 8.92 -1.33 6.40
C SER A 321 9.83 -1.74 5.23
N ALA A 322 9.31 -1.71 4.00
CA ALA A 322 10.04 -2.09 2.79
C ALA A 322 10.75 -0.89 2.14
N ASP A 323 11.90 -1.14 1.52
CA ASP A 323 12.62 -0.16 0.69
C ASP A 323 12.06 -0.07 -0.75
N TYR A 324 10.86 -0.62 -0.99
CA TYR A 324 10.18 -0.62 -2.27
C TYR A 324 8.67 -0.61 -2.12
N PHE A 325 7.98 -0.29 -3.22
CA PHE A 325 6.53 -0.26 -3.29
C PHE A 325 5.98 -1.65 -3.64
N TYR A 326 5.62 -2.44 -2.63
CA TYR A 326 5.04 -3.76 -2.82
C TYR A 326 3.68 -3.72 -3.54
N HIS A 327 2.75 -2.93 -3.02
CA HIS A 327 1.36 -2.90 -3.45
C HIS A 327 0.77 -1.50 -3.29
N VAL A 328 -0.18 -1.15 -4.16
CA VAL A 328 -0.98 0.07 -4.00
C VAL A 328 -1.73 -0.01 -2.65
N PRO A 329 -1.76 1.05 -1.84
CA PRO A 329 -2.50 1.08 -0.58
C PRO A 329 -4.00 0.97 -0.86
N GLY A 330 -4.49 -0.27 -0.81
CA GLY A 330 -5.90 -0.62 -0.89
C GLY A 330 -6.58 -0.64 0.48
N MET A 331 -7.89 -0.81 0.52
CA MET A 331 -8.79 -1.09 -0.61
C MET A 331 -9.64 0.12 -0.97
N TYR A 332 -10.16 0.18 -2.21
CA TYR A 332 -10.96 1.32 -2.65
C TYR A 332 -12.25 1.48 -1.83
N LEU A 333 -12.95 0.38 -1.50
CA LEU A 333 -14.16 0.42 -0.66
C LEU A 333 -13.82 0.45 0.83
N VAL A 334 -14.07 1.59 1.46
CA VAL A 334 -13.80 1.85 2.88
C VAL A 334 -15.08 2.06 3.70
N PRO A 335 -15.07 1.80 5.01
CA PRO A 335 -16.25 1.87 5.86
C PRO A 335 -16.61 3.30 6.29
N GLU A 336 -15.99 4.33 5.73
CA GLU A 336 -16.23 5.74 6.04
C GLU A 336 -15.89 6.61 4.85
N LEU A 337 -16.51 7.79 4.76
CA LEU A 337 -16.08 8.81 3.82
C LEU A 337 -14.75 9.41 4.30
N LEU A 338 -13.67 9.09 3.60
CA LEU A 338 -12.37 9.71 3.79
C LEU A 338 -12.33 11.05 3.07
N THR A 339 -11.94 12.09 3.79
CA THR A 339 -11.86 13.48 3.32
C THR A 339 -10.44 14.03 3.30
N ILE A 340 -9.49 13.29 3.89
CA ILE A 340 -8.08 13.65 3.92
C ILE A 340 -7.28 12.77 2.95
N PRO A 341 -6.24 13.32 2.30
CA PRO A 341 -5.36 12.51 1.46
C PRO A 341 -4.48 11.59 2.31
N PHE A 342 -4.23 10.39 1.79
CA PHE A 342 -3.37 9.38 2.35
C PHE A 342 -2.31 8.95 1.33
N PHE A 343 -1.06 8.87 1.79
CA PHE A 343 0.07 8.43 0.97
C PHE A 343 0.94 7.44 1.73
N THR A 344 1.58 6.51 1.02
CA THR A 344 2.60 5.63 1.61
C THR A 344 3.97 5.90 1.02
N ILE A 345 5.01 5.86 1.83
CA ILE A 345 6.40 6.07 1.42
C ILE A 345 7.26 4.87 1.80
N MET A 346 8.34 4.65 1.04
CA MET A 346 9.33 3.60 1.34
C MET A 346 10.02 3.85 2.68
N ARG A 347 10.56 2.78 3.29
CA ARG A 347 11.26 2.82 4.58
C ARG A 347 12.35 3.88 4.63
N MET A 348 13.22 3.97 3.61
CA MET A 348 14.30 4.96 3.58
C MET A 348 13.78 6.41 3.67
N HIS A 349 12.63 6.71 3.06
CA HIS A 349 12.01 8.03 3.14
C HIS A 349 11.34 8.26 4.49
N ALA A 350 10.73 7.21 5.06
CA ALA A 350 10.19 7.25 6.41
C ALA A 350 11.28 7.52 7.46
N GLU A 351 12.41 6.82 7.38
CA GLU A 351 13.58 7.04 8.24
C GLU A 351 14.13 8.47 8.10
N THR A 352 14.17 8.99 6.87
CA THR A 352 14.58 10.38 6.60
C THR A 352 13.63 11.37 7.28
N LEU A 353 12.31 11.20 7.13
CA LEU A 353 11.32 12.07 7.76
C LEU A 353 11.37 11.98 9.28
N SER A 354 11.44 10.78 9.87
CA SER A 354 11.58 10.65 11.32
C SER A 354 12.87 11.31 11.82
N HIS A 355 13.97 11.25 11.08
CA HIS A 355 15.20 11.95 11.47
C HIS A 355 15.03 13.47 11.45
N LEU A 356 14.35 14.00 10.42
CA LEU A 356 14.03 15.43 10.34
C LEU A 356 13.12 15.86 11.49
N ILE A 357 12.03 15.11 11.74
CA ILE A 357 11.07 15.38 12.83
C ILE A 357 11.75 15.28 14.19
N ALA A 358 12.62 14.30 14.42
CA ALA A 358 13.34 14.15 15.69
C ALA A 358 14.36 15.28 15.92
N THR A 359 14.88 15.87 14.85
CA THR A 359 15.86 16.97 14.92
C THR A 359 15.18 18.31 15.12
N ASP A 360 14.03 18.54 14.48
CA ASP A 360 13.28 19.79 14.54
C ASP A 360 11.75 19.58 14.44
N PRO A 361 11.10 19.09 15.51
CA PRO A 361 9.72 18.57 15.45
C PRO A 361 8.66 19.63 15.11
N GLU A 362 8.95 20.91 15.36
CA GLU A 362 8.02 22.00 15.06
C GLU A 362 8.25 22.64 13.69
N ASP A 363 9.34 22.32 12.98
CA ASP A 363 9.72 23.02 11.74
C ASP A 363 9.60 22.16 10.48
N VAL A 364 9.35 20.85 10.57
CA VAL A 364 9.15 20.02 9.37
C VAL A 364 7.79 20.30 8.74
N MET A 365 7.77 21.21 7.78
CA MET A 365 6.63 21.48 6.92
C MET A 365 6.65 20.53 5.75
N VAL A 366 5.48 20.02 5.36
CA VAL A 366 5.31 19.27 4.12
C VAL A 366 4.12 19.82 3.35
N LYS A 367 4.15 19.61 2.04
CA LYS A 367 3.08 19.99 1.13
C LYS A 367 2.62 18.77 0.36
N LEU A 368 1.46 18.25 0.77
CA LEU A 368 0.75 17.20 0.07
C LEU A 368 0.14 17.77 -1.22
N PRO A 369 0.21 17.03 -2.34
CA PRO A 369 -0.32 17.53 -3.59
C PRO A 369 -1.86 17.56 -3.57
N ALA A 370 -2.42 18.35 -4.49
CA ALA A 370 -3.85 18.26 -4.78
C ALA A 370 -4.20 16.89 -5.37
N LEU A 371 -5.41 16.40 -5.06
CA LEU A 371 -5.95 15.19 -5.65
C LEU A 371 -6.98 15.52 -6.72
N VAL A 372 -6.89 14.83 -7.85
CA VAL A 372 -7.89 14.80 -8.93
C VAL A 372 -8.17 13.34 -9.26
N ASP A 373 -9.45 12.95 -9.23
CA ASP A 373 -9.89 11.56 -9.40
C ASP A 373 -9.15 10.60 -8.44
N SER A 374 -9.06 10.99 -7.16
CA SER A 374 -8.34 10.27 -6.10
C SER A 374 -6.82 10.15 -6.28
N THR A 375 -6.24 10.81 -7.28
CA THR A 375 -4.82 10.70 -7.63
C THR A 375 -4.08 12.02 -7.52
N GLY A 376 -2.82 11.94 -7.05
CA GLY A 376 -1.91 13.08 -7.09
C GLY A 376 -1.29 13.28 -8.48
N PRO A 377 -0.52 14.36 -8.69
CA PRO A 377 0.25 14.56 -9.91
C PRO A 377 1.25 13.41 -10.07
N THR A 378 1.54 13.08 -11.33
CA THR A 378 2.58 12.09 -11.62
C THR A 378 3.88 12.56 -11.01
N TYR A 379 4.49 11.71 -10.19
CA TYR A 379 5.86 11.92 -9.81
C TYR A 379 6.73 11.73 -11.03
N PHE A 380 7.23 12.85 -11.51
CA PHE A 380 8.41 12.86 -12.35
C PHE A 380 9.55 13.16 -11.40
N SER A 381 10.42 12.18 -11.12
CA SER A 381 11.75 12.52 -10.61
C SER A 381 12.28 13.61 -11.53
N ASP A 382 12.71 14.75 -10.98
CA ASP A 382 13.02 15.96 -11.74
C ASP A 382 13.61 15.62 -13.12
N GLU A 383 12.79 15.89 -14.14
CA GLU A 383 12.99 15.70 -15.58
C GLU A 383 13.08 14.27 -16.15
N ARG A 384 11.93 13.82 -16.68
CA ARG A 384 11.74 12.99 -17.89
C ARG A 384 12.94 12.11 -18.34
N SER A 385 12.76 10.82 -18.12
CA SER A 385 12.53 9.93 -19.27
C SER A 385 11.91 8.63 -18.80
N GLU A 386 10.78 8.26 -19.40
CA GLU A 386 10.53 6.84 -19.63
C GLU A 386 11.70 6.34 -20.47
N LEU A 387 12.52 5.51 -19.87
CA LEU A 387 13.70 4.97 -20.51
C LEU A 387 13.22 3.80 -21.35
N GLY A 388 13.15 4.01 -22.65
CA GLY A 388 12.96 2.91 -23.58
C GLY A 388 13.94 1.79 -23.28
N VAL A 389 13.52 0.56 -23.51
CA VAL A 389 14.41 -0.60 -23.44
C VAL A 389 15.60 -0.36 -24.38
N SER A 390 16.80 -0.38 -23.83
CA SER A 390 18.05 -0.36 -24.58
C SER A 390 18.60 -1.78 -24.67
N VAL A 391 19.47 -2.01 -25.64
CA VAL A 391 20.10 -3.32 -25.85
C VAL A 391 21.58 -3.22 -25.49
N LEU A 392 22.01 -4.01 -24.51
CA LEU A 392 23.42 -4.30 -24.28
C LEU A 392 23.82 -5.42 -25.25
N GLY A 393 24.72 -5.12 -26.18
CA GLY A 393 25.36 -6.11 -27.04
C GLY A 393 26.74 -6.47 -26.49
N GLN A 394 26.96 -7.74 -26.15
CA GLN A 394 28.31 -8.24 -25.84
C GLN A 394 28.90 -8.91 -27.09
N TRP A 395 30.18 -8.62 -27.33
CA TRP A 395 30.97 -9.23 -28.39
C TRP A 395 32.07 -10.07 -27.77
N GLU A 396 32.16 -11.33 -28.17
CA GLU A 396 33.25 -12.21 -27.75
C GLU A 396 34.22 -12.38 -28.92
N LEU A 397 35.44 -11.87 -28.77
CA LEU A 397 36.51 -12.06 -29.76
C LEU A 397 37.04 -13.48 -29.65
N ASN A 398 36.46 -14.40 -30.43
CA ASN A 398 37.09 -15.68 -30.70
C ASN A 398 38.19 -15.49 -31.76
N GLU A 399 39.39 -16.04 -31.51
CA GLU A 399 40.47 -16.05 -32.50
C GLU A 399 39.97 -16.65 -33.83
N GLY A 400 39.84 -15.82 -34.87
CA GLY A 400 39.54 -16.26 -36.24
C GLY A 400 38.13 -16.01 -36.78
N ILE A 401 37.27 -15.26 -36.07
CA ILE A 401 35.90 -14.93 -36.54
C ILE A 401 35.80 -13.46 -36.96
N THR A 402 35.15 -13.20 -38.11
CA THR A 402 34.89 -11.86 -38.66
C THR A 402 33.83 -11.11 -37.84
N THR A 403 33.82 -9.78 -37.92
CA THR A 403 33.03 -8.78 -37.15
C THR A 403 31.49 -8.92 -37.14
N GLU A 404 30.91 -10.05 -37.58
CA GLU A 404 29.46 -10.21 -37.77
C GLU A 404 28.77 -11.08 -36.69
N ASP A 405 29.47 -11.69 -35.74
CA ASP A 405 28.84 -12.55 -34.74
C ASP A 405 28.65 -11.83 -33.38
N VAL A 406 27.49 -11.19 -33.21
CA VAL A 406 26.99 -10.76 -31.89
C VAL A 406 26.57 -12.00 -31.11
N THR A 407 27.18 -12.27 -29.94
CA THR A 407 26.90 -13.49 -29.18
C THR A 407 25.86 -13.31 -28.07
N PHE A 408 25.56 -12.08 -27.63
CA PHE A 408 24.59 -11.86 -26.55
C PHE A 408 23.92 -10.47 -26.62
N HIS A 409 22.58 -10.47 -26.56
CA HIS A 409 21.76 -9.27 -26.42
C HIS A 409 21.01 -9.34 -25.08
N CYS A 410 21.19 -8.32 -24.25
CA CYS A 410 20.41 -8.17 -23.03
C CYS A 410 19.60 -6.88 -23.08
N ALA A 411 18.34 -6.96 -22.65
CA ALA A 411 17.53 -5.77 -22.42
C ALA A 411 18.03 -5.05 -21.17
N ALA A 412 18.24 -3.75 -21.29
CA ALA A 412 18.71 -2.86 -20.23
C ALA A 412 17.81 -1.62 -20.17
N GLY A 413 17.51 -1.14 -18.97
CA GLY A 413 17.04 0.22 -18.78
C GLY A 413 18.17 1.20 -19.13
N GLN A 414 17.81 2.37 -19.64
CA GLN A 414 18.74 3.51 -19.65
C GLN A 414 18.57 4.27 -18.34
N SER A 415 19.41 5.27 -18.07
CA SER A 415 19.17 6.25 -17.01
C SER A 415 18.61 7.57 -17.54
N THR A 416 17.76 8.25 -16.76
CA THR A 416 17.07 9.49 -17.16
C THR A 416 17.96 10.69 -17.35
N TYR A 417 19.15 10.64 -16.75
CA TYR A 417 20.20 11.65 -16.91
C TYR A 417 21.24 11.27 -17.97
N ASN A 418 20.93 10.30 -18.86
CA ASN A 418 21.77 10.05 -20.03
C ASN A 418 21.67 11.22 -21.03
N PRO A 419 22.78 11.63 -21.67
CA PRO A 419 22.73 12.69 -22.67
C PRO A 419 21.87 12.27 -23.87
N ALA A 420 20.90 13.10 -24.26
CA ALA A 420 19.98 12.84 -25.37
C ALA A 420 20.68 12.58 -26.73
N ASN A 421 21.92 13.06 -26.90
CA ASN A 421 22.72 12.94 -28.11
C ASN A 421 24.11 12.30 -27.83
N HIS A 422 24.18 11.26 -27.01
CA HIS A 422 25.42 10.49 -26.86
C HIS A 422 25.52 9.45 -28.01
N PRO A 423 26.65 9.36 -28.74
CA PRO A 423 26.82 8.40 -29.84
C PRO A 423 26.91 6.92 -29.40
N GLY A 424 26.46 6.59 -28.18
CA GLY A 424 26.79 5.33 -27.50
C GLY A 424 28.28 5.23 -27.17
N VAL A 425 28.70 4.13 -26.54
CA VAL A 425 30.12 3.79 -26.48
C VAL A 425 30.53 3.36 -27.88
N PRO A 426 31.46 4.08 -28.55
CA PRO A 426 31.92 3.67 -29.85
C PRO A 426 32.49 2.26 -29.76
N TYR A 427 32.32 1.51 -30.84
CA TYR A 427 32.97 0.21 -30.99
C TYR A 427 34.46 0.37 -30.63
N PRO A 428 35.04 -0.51 -29.79
CA PRO A 428 36.46 -0.44 -29.53
C PRO A 428 37.22 -0.49 -30.85
N ASP A 429 37.96 0.57 -31.18
CA ASP A 429 38.85 0.52 -32.34
C ASP A 429 39.91 -0.56 -32.03
N PHE A 430 39.90 -1.63 -32.82
CA PHE A 430 40.81 -2.74 -32.63
C PHE A 430 42.12 -2.43 -33.34
N ASP A 431 43.11 -1.96 -32.59
CA ASP A 431 44.48 -1.91 -33.07
C ASP A 431 45.15 -3.28 -32.84
N LEU A 432 45.49 -3.94 -33.94
CA LEU A 432 46.22 -5.22 -33.98
C LEU A 432 47.60 -5.16 -33.28
N GLN A 433 48.15 -3.98 -32.99
CA GLN A 433 49.44 -3.79 -32.34
C GLN A 433 49.35 -3.41 -30.85
N THR A 434 48.30 -2.69 -30.41
CA THR A 434 48.17 -2.18 -29.03
C THR A 434 47.03 -2.82 -28.22
N GLY A 435 46.11 -3.53 -28.87
CA GLY A 435 44.89 -4.07 -28.23
C GLY A 435 43.74 -3.05 -28.22
N LEU A 436 42.64 -3.35 -27.50
CA LEU A 436 41.46 -2.48 -27.42
C LEU A 436 41.79 -1.17 -26.67
N ASP A 437 41.57 -0.01 -27.31
CA ASP A 437 41.91 1.34 -26.78
C ASP A 437 40.80 1.98 -25.90
N ALA A 438 39.53 1.54 -25.99
CA ALA A 438 38.42 2.03 -25.14
C ALA A 438 37.26 1.01 -25.07
N GLY A 439 36.37 1.12 -24.08
CA GLY A 439 35.08 0.41 -24.04
C GLY A 439 35.10 -1.00 -23.44
N ARG A 440 36.11 -1.39 -22.63
CA ARG A 440 36.07 -2.69 -21.94
C ARG A 440 35.15 -2.61 -20.73
N LEU A 441 34.45 -3.70 -20.47
CA LEU A 441 33.65 -3.86 -19.25
C LEU A 441 34.58 -4.13 -18.07
N ARG A 442 34.42 -3.35 -16.99
CA ARG A 442 35.20 -3.50 -15.77
C ARG A 442 34.30 -3.51 -14.55
N PHE A 443 34.28 -4.63 -13.84
CA PHE A 443 33.63 -4.71 -12.54
C PHE A 443 34.46 -3.97 -11.49
N VAL A 444 33.78 -3.18 -10.67
CA VAL A 444 34.36 -2.47 -9.53
C VAL A 444 33.50 -2.70 -8.29
N THR A 445 34.09 -2.52 -7.11
CA THR A 445 33.38 -2.61 -5.83
C THR A 445 33.40 -1.27 -5.11
N GLY A 446 32.55 -1.10 -4.09
CA GLY A 446 32.65 0.05 -3.20
C GLY A 446 33.95 0.04 -2.39
N HIS A 447 34.45 1.22 -2.05
CA HIS A 447 35.52 1.37 -1.06
C HIS A 447 35.12 0.68 0.26
N GLU A 448 36.08 0.30 1.11
CA GLU A 448 35.81 -0.38 2.41
C GLU A 448 34.83 0.38 3.33
N TYR A 449 34.67 1.69 3.12
CA TYR A 449 33.73 2.52 3.88
C TYR A 449 32.33 2.55 3.27
N CYS A 450 32.22 2.25 1.98
CA CYS A 450 30.99 2.28 1.19
C CYS A 450 30.30 0.92 1.14
N THR A 451 30.99 -0.16 1.51
CA THR A 451 30.44 -1.53 1.59
C THR A 451 29.85 -1.87 2.97
N ASN A 452 29.95 -0.96 3.95
CA ASN A 452 29.47 -1.19 5.32
C ASN A 452 28.54 -0.05 5.78
N ARG A 453 27.29 -0.39 6.13
CA ARG A 453 26.27 0.57 6.56
C ARG A 453 26.68 1.41 7.77
N THR A 454 27.54 0.89 8.63
CA THR A 454 28.03 1.63 9.82
C THR A 454 29.06 2.70 9.49
N THR A 455 29.58 2.73 8.27
CA THR A 455 30.63 3.67 7.84
C THR A 455 30.19 4.62 6.74
N CYS A 456 28.90 4.71 6.42
CA CYS A 456 28.41 5.54 5.32
C CYS A 456 28.77 7.02 5.46
N ALA A 457 28.76 7.57 6.67
CA ALA A 457 29.24 8.94 6.89
C ALA A 457 30.70 9.14 6.46
N ARG A 458 31.56 8.12 6.56
CA ARG A 458 32.95 8.19 6.08
C ARG A 458 33.02 8.00 4.57
N CYS A 459 32.23 7.11 3.99
CA CYS A 459 32.11 6.94 2.54
C CYS A 459 31.71 8.24 1.84
N LEU A 460 30.63 8.87 2.30
CA LEU A 460 30.08 10.08 1.69
C LEU A 460 30.99 11.31 1.82
N ASN A 461 31.97 11.26 2.74
CA ASN A 461 33.01 12.29 2.88
C ASN A 461 34.26 12.04 2.01
N LEU A 462 34.37 10.89 1.34
CA LEU A 462 35.41 10.67 0.33
C LEU A 462 35.13 11.51 -0.90
N ALA A 463 36.17 11.84 -1.66
CA ALA A 463 35.97 12.33 -3.01
C ALA A 463 35.25 11.25 -3.83
N ALA A 464 34.33 11.64 -4.71
CA ALA A 464 33.49 10.69 -5.45
C ALA A 464 34.29 9.61 -6.20
N ALA A 465 35.47 9.95 -6.75
CA ALA A 465 36.35 8.99 -7.41
C ALA A 465 36.91 7.91 -6.45
N ASP A 466 37.13 8.27 -5.19
CA ASP A 466 37.71 7.41 -4.16
C ASP A 466 36.66 6.52 -3.48
N GLN A 467 35.37 6.70 -3.79
CA GLN A 467 34.29 5.83 -3.30
C GLN A 467 34.27 4.48 -4.03
N ILE A 468 35.00 4.35 -5.14
CA ILE A 468 35.13 3.14 -5.95
C ILE A 468 36.50 2.51 -5.71
N ASP A 469 36.53 1.20 -5.49
CA ASP A 469 37.75 0.40 -5.57
C ASP A 469 37.88 -0.24 -6.96
N SER A 470 38.86 0.23 -7.73
CA SER A 470 39.21 -0.27 -9.07
C SER A 470 40.37 -1.27 -9.07
N TYR A 471 40.84 -1.69 -7.89
CA TYR A 471 42.04 -2.53 -7.71
C TYR A 471 43.30 -1.92 -8.33
N GLY A 472 43.42 -0.58 -8.29
CA GLY A 472 44.57 0.17 -8.80
C GLY A 472 44.60 0.30 -10.32
N VAL A 473 43.52 -0.02 -11.03
CA VAL A 473 43.43 0.13 -12.48
C VAL A 473 42.70 1.43 -12.84
N PRO A 474 43.24 2.28 -13.74
CA PRO A 474 42.53 3.45 -14.23
C PRO A 474 41.20 3.08 -14.90
N LEU A 475 40.14 3.86 -14.64
CA LEU A 475 38.82 3.66 -15.27
C LEU A 475 38.63 4.52 -16.53
N THR A 476 39.63 5.32 -16.90
CA THR A 476 39.60 6.17 -18.10
C THR A 476 39.38 5.35 -19.37
N GLY A 477 38.29 5.64 -20.07
CA GLY A 477 37.93 4.93 -21.31
C GLY A 477 37.20 3.60 -21.10
N GLU A 478 36.97 3.17 -19.85
CA GLU A 478 36.32 1.89 -19.52
C GLU A 478 34.81 2.07 -19.29
N VAL A 479 34.03 1.02 -19.55
CA VAL A 479 32.64 0.90 -19.11
C VAL A 479 32.63 0.17 -17.77
N VAL A 480 32.29 0.90 -16.71
CA VAL A 480 32.30 0.38 -15.35
C VAL A 480 31.02 -0.38 -15.07
N VAL A 481 31.12 -1.51 -14.38
CA VAL A 481 29.99 -2.31 -13.93
C VAL A 481 29.99 -2.31 -12.41
N MET A 482 28.91 -1.82 -11.80
CA MET A 482 28.71 -1.75 -10.36
C MET A 482 27.54 -2.64 -9.97
N VAL A 483 27.70 -3.41 -8.90
CA VAL A 483 26.61 -4.18 -8.28
C VAL A 483 26.07 -3.37 -7.11
N GLU A 484 24.76 -3.14 -7.06
CA GLU A 484 24.13 -2.26 -6.07
C GLU A 484 24.47 -2.65 -4.62
N LEU A 485 24.53 -3.96 -4.34
CA LEU A 485 24.86 -4.50 -3.02
C LEU A 485 26.28 -4.17 -2.54
N ASP A 486 27.21 -3.85 -3.44
CA ASP A 486 28.58 -3.49 -3.08
C ASP A 486 28.70 -2.01 -2.68
N PHE A 487 27.62 -1.22 -2.80
CA PHE A 487 27.57 0.22 -2.52
C PHE A 487 26.41 0.55 -1.58
N VAL A 488 26.34 -0.14 -0.42
CA VAL A 488 25.24 -0.03 0.57
C VAL A 488 25.01 1.37 1.15
N CYS A 489 25.90 2.31 0.88
CA CYS A 489 25.84 3.69 1.33
C CYS A 489 25.32 4.67 0.27
N TYR A 490 25.07 4.22 -0.96
CA TYR A 490 24.44 5.05 -1.98
C TYR A 490 22.93 4.97 -1.85
N HIS A 491 22.28 6.11 -2.04
CA HIS A 491 20.85 6.33 -1.88
C HIS A 491 20.15 6.70 -3.20
N SER A 492 20.92 6.85 -4.28
CA SER A 492 20.44 7.24 -5.61
C SER A 492 21.37 6.76 -6.72
N TYR A 493 20.81 6.47 -7.91
CA TYR A 493 21.63 6.10 -9.08
C TYR A 493 22.57 7.23 -9.56
N THR A 494 22.26 8.49 -9.21
CA THR A 494 23.13 9.64 -9.50
C THR A 494 24.44 9.59 -8.71
N GLU A 495 24.47 8.99 -7.52
CA GLU A 495 25.72 8.79 -6.76
C GLU A 495 26.64 7.78 -7.44
N TYR A 496 26.09 6.66 -7.95
CA TYR A 496 26.84 5.71 -8.79
C TYR A 496 27.43 6.41 -10.02
N SER A 497 26.62 7.23 -10.70
CA SER A 497 27.06 7.98 -11.88
C SER A 497 28.15 9.00 -11.58
N SER A 498 28.05 9.69 -10.44
CA SER A 498 28.99 10.73 -10.03
C SER A 498 30.32 10.11 -9.65
N ALA A 499 30.31 8.99 -8.92
CA ALA A 499 31.52 8.26 -8.58
C ALA A 499 32.21 7.69 -9.83
N ALA A 500 31.46 7.05 -10.73
CA ALA A 500 32.02 6.49 -11.97
C ALA A 500 32.63 7.58 -12.85
N SER A 501 31.92 8.68 -13.03
CA SER A 501 32.38 9.86 -13.78
C SER A 501 33.63 10.47 -13.17
N ALA A 502 33.65 10.68 -11.84
CA ALA A 502 34.79 11.24 -11.14
C ALA A 502 36.04 10.35 -11.24
N ALA A 503 35.84 9.02 -11.31
CA ALA A 503 36.92 8.06 -11.54
C ALA A 503 37.36 7.97 -13.03
N GLY A 504 36.71 8.72 -13.92
CA GLY A 504 37.04 8.82 -15.34
C GLY A 504 36.36 7.77 -16.22
N ALA A 505 35.36 7.05 -15.72
CA ALA A 505 34.63 6.05 -16.49
C ALA A 505 33.99 6.65 -17.75
N TYR A 506 34.02 5.90 -18.84
CA TYR A 506 33.40 6.26 -20.11
C TYR A 506 31.90 5.91 -20.14
N GLY A 507 31.51 4.85 -19.43
CA GLY A 507 30.14 4.46 -19.22
C GLY A 507 29.99 3.70 -17.90
N LEU A 508 28.76 3.53 -17.46
CA LEU A 508 28.41 2.82 -16.24
C LEU A 508 27.23 1.89 -16.51
N ILE A 509 27.31 0.67 -16.00
CA ILE A 509 26.25 -0.32 -15.94
C ILE A 509 26.01 -0.62 -14.47
N ILE A 510 24.78 -0.46 -14.01
CA ILE A 510 24.38 -0.84 -12.65
C ILE A 510 23.62 -2.15 -12.72
N ILE A 511 24.03 -3.13 -11.91
CA ILE A 511 23.36 -4.41 -11.73
C ILE A 511 22.54 -4.33 -10.44
N ASN A 512 21.22 -4.33 -10.57
CA ASN A 512 20.28 -4.47 -9.45
C ASN A 512 20.04 -5.98 -9.17
N TYR A 513 19.86 -6.35 -7.91
CA TYR A 513 19.65 -7.73 -7.46
C TYR A 513 18.18 -8.14 -7.43
N GLU A 514 17.25 -7.17 -7.36
CA GLU A 514 15.81 -7.44 -7.25
C GLU A 514 15.11 -7.50 -8.63
N ASP A 515 15.71 -6.86 -9.63
CA ASP A 515 15.33 -6.95 -11.03
C ASP A 515 16.60 -7.20 -11.86
N ILE A 516 16.63 -8.21 -12.73
CA ILE A 516 17.69 -8.35 -13.75
C ILE A 516 17.43 -7.27 -14.82
N VAL A 517 17.54 -6.01 -14.43
CA VAL A 517 17.45 -4.83 -15.29
C VAL A 517 18.75 -4.06 -15.09
N TYR A 518 19.50 -3.94 -16.19
CA TYR A 518 20.74 -3.20 -16.23
C TYR A 518 20.42 -1.73 -16.47
N THR A 519 20.91 -0.80 -15.66
CA THR A 519 20.76 0.64 -15.93
C THR A 519 22.06 1.19 -16.52
N MET A 520 22.02 1.64 -17.79
CA MET A 520 23.16 2.30 -18.43
C MET A 520 23.22 3.79 -18.10
N VAL A 521 24.40 4.27 -17.75
CA VAL A 521 24.71 5.67 -17.44
C VAL A 521 25.93 6.13 -18.27
N HIS A 522 25.80 7.23 -19.03
CA HIS A 522 26.91 7.83 -19.78
C HIS A 522 27.28 9.20 -19.24
N HIS A 523 28.58 9.51 -19.15
CA HIS A 523 29.07 10.84 -18.76
C HIS A 523 30.00 11.44 -19.83
N LEU A 524 29.88 12.75 -20.04
CA LEU A 524 30.78 13.54 -20.88
C LEU A 524 32.12 13.74 -20.16
N LEU A 525 33.23 13.36 -20.79
CA LEU A 525 34.53 13.97 -20.49
C LEU A 525 34.54 15.33 -21.20
N ASN A 526 34.71 16.42 -20.44
CA ASN A 526 35.05 17.72 -21.02
C ASN A 526 36.41 17.59 -21.70
N SER A 527 36.41 17.42 -23.02
CA SER A 527 37.61 17.56 -23.85
C SER A 527 37.85 19.05 -24.12
N GLU A 528 38.27 19.79 -23.10
CA GLU A 528 39.03 21.03 -23.33
C GLU A 528 40.52 20.66 -23.36
N GLY A 529 41.03 20.30 -24.54
CA GLY A 529 42.48 20.27 -24.80
C GLY A 529 43.00 19.11 -25.64
N ALA A 530 42.79 19.16 -26.97
CA ALA A 530 43.72 18.66 -27.99
C ALA A 530 43.55 19.48 -29.28
#